data_AF-A0A9D4F031-F1
#
_entry.id   AF-A0A9D4F031-F1
#
_cell.length_a   1.000
_cell.length_b   1.000
_cell.length_c   1.000
_cell.angle_alpha   90.00
_cell.angle_beta   90.00
_cell.angle_gamma   90.00
#
_symmetry.space_group_name_H-M   'P 1'
#
loop_
_entity.id
_entity.type
_entity.pdbx_description
1 polymer ?
#
loop_
_entity_poly.entity_id
_entity_poly.type
_entity_poly.pdbx_seq_one_letter_code
_entity_poly.pdbx_strand_id
1 'polypeptide(L)'
;MVSTQHVGPNKVINVQGNSKFKSGTTTDTNKCSITGIFEMSNENLVISDVNNWCVKLLDPAYNVKGQLKLTTYPWSICGISPNEVAVTISDCKSLNEIHFLQVDTGKLITIKHMQLSHRCYGIAHNKGDMFVTSDTALLHYTTDGRLVKKLYEDKSSFFSGNAAI
;
A
#
# COMPACT_ATOMS: atom_id res chain seq x y z
N MET A 1 21.16 -9.27 15.51
CA MET A 1 22.14 -8.81 14.49
C MET A 1 21.54 -9.10 13.13
N VAL A 2 21.03 -8.09 12.43
CA VAL A 2 20.60 -8.25 11.02
C VAL A 2 21.83 -7.93 10.17
N SER A 3 22.39 -8.95 9.53
CA SER A 3 23.48 -8.79 8.56
C SER A 3 22.90 -8.22 7.27
N THR A 4 23.06 -6.92 7.05
CA THR A 4 22.84 -6.31 5.74
C THR A 4 23.99 -6.70 4.81
N GLN A 5 23.87 -7.84 4.13
CA GLN A 5 24.75 -8.14 3.00
C GLN A 5 24.51 -7.09 1.91
N HIS A 6 25.56 -6.33 1.59
CA HIS A 6 25.59 -5.48 0.41
C HIS A 6 25.52 -6.38 -0.84
N VAL A 7 24.39 -6.36 -1.55
CA VAL A 7 24.18 -7.19 -2.73
C VAL A 7 24.70 -6.42 -3.95
N GLY A 8 25.80 -6.89 -4.54
CA GLY A 8 26.36 -6.33 -5.77
C GLY A 8 25.42 -6.47 -6.98
N PRO A 9 25.67 -5.72 -8.07
CA PRO A 9 24.69 -5.44 -9.13
C PRO A 9 24.20 -6.64 -9.96
N ASN A 10 24.75 -7.84 -9.77
CA ASN A 10 24.43 -9.04 -10.58
C ASN A 10 24.10 -10.29 -9.73
N LYS A 11 23.58 -10.14 -8.50
CA LYS A 11 23.16 -11.31 -7.72
C LYS A 11 21.81 -11.82 -8.22
N VAL A 12 21.83 -12.96 -8.90
CA VAL A 12 20.62 -13.71 -9.23
C VAL A 12 19.97 -14.18 -7.92
N ILE A 13 18.73 -13.75 -7.67
CA ILE A 13 17.94 -14.23 -6.53
C ILE A 13 17.26 -15.51 -6.95
N ASN A 14 17.73 -16.65 -6.43
CA ASN A 14 17.10 -17.94 -6.66
C ASN A 14 15.91 -18.11 -5.70
N VAL A 15 14.72 -18.36 -6.25
CA VAL A 15 13.53 -18.70 -5.45
C VAL A 15 13.72 -20.11 -4.87
N GLN A 16 13.82 -20.20 -3.55
CA GLN A 16 14.12 -21.45 -2.82
C GLN A 16 12.91 -22.41 -2.69
N GLY A 17 11.72 -22.00 -3.13
CA GLY A 17 10.51 -22.82 -3.10
C GLY A 17 9.25 -22.00 -3.33
N ASN A 18 8.11 -22.69 -3.44
CA ASN A 18 6.80 -22.06 -3.40
C ASN A 18 5.91 -22.74 -2.35
N SER A 19 5.11 -21.95 -1.67
CA SER A 19 4.06 -22.43 -0.76
C SER A 19 2.81 -21.59 -1.01
N LYS A 20 1.64 -22.20 -0.85
CA LYS A 20 0.35 -21.56 -1.11
C LYS A 20 -0.37 -21.38 0.21
N PHE A 21 -0.70 -20.13 0.52
CA PHE A 21 -1.48 -19.76 1.69
C PHE A 21 -2.81 -19.16 1.24
N LYS A 22 -3.88 -19.45 1.99
CA LYS A 22 -5.20 -18.87 1.72
C LYS A 22 -5.29 -17.52 2.43
N SER A 23 -5.45 -16.45 1.66
CA SER A 23 -5.74 -15.11 2.18
C SER A 23 -7.25 -14.79 2.26
N GLY A 24 -8.09 -15.74 1.84
CA GLY A 24 -9.54 -15.58 1.80
C GLY A 24 -10.20 -15.78 3.17
N THR A 25 -11.25 -15.03 3.45
CA THR A 25 -12.10 -15.20 4.64
C THR A 25 -13.52 -15.61 4.26
N THR A 26 -14.31 -16.07 5.22
CA THR A 26 -15.75 -16.37 5.01
C THR A 26 -16.59 -15.13 4.71
N THR A 27 -16.03 -13.93 4.92
CA THR A 27 -16.71 -12.65 4.67
C THR A 27 -16.34 -12.03 3.32
N ASP A 28 -15.46 -12.68 2.56
CA ASP A 28 -15.11 -12.25 1.21
C ASP A 28 -16.24 -12.58 0.25
N THR A 29 -16.62 -11.62 -0.59
CA THR A 29 -17.64 -11.77 -1.62
C THR A 29 -17.03 -12.07 -2.98
N ASN A 30 -15.74 -11.80 -3.15
CA ASN A 30 -15.00 -11.96 -4.39
C ASN A 30 -13.70 -12.76 -4.16
N LYS A 31 -13.13 -13.30 -5.25
CA LYS A 31 -11.79 -13.86 -5.22
C LYS A 31 -10.79 -12.77 -4.84
N CYS A 32 -9.94 -13.05 -3.85
CA CYS A 32 -8.88 -12.14 -3.41
C CYS A 32 -8.01 -11.68 -4.59
N SER A 33 -7.73 -10.39 -4.63
CA SER A 33 -6.75 -9.81 -5.55
C SER A 33 -5.82 -8.92 -4.73
N ILE A 34 -4.61 -9.42 -4.49
CA ILE A 34 -3.66 -8.77 -3.58
C ILE A 34 -2.79 -7.80 -4.38
N THR A 35 -2.88 -6.51 -4.07
CA THR A 35 -2.23 -5.41 -4.80
C THR A 35 -1.06 -4.78 -4.04
N GLY A 36 -0.98 -5.02 -2.74
CA GLY A 36 0.03 -4.49 -1.85
C GLY A 36 0.24 -5.41 -0.65
N ILE A 37 1.48 -5.43 -0.16
CA ILE A 37 1.92 -6.25 0.95
C ILE A 37 3.02 -5.52 1.72
N PHE A 38 2.98 -5.61 3.04
CA PHE A 38 4.05 -5.14 3.91
C PHE A 38 4.22 -6.06 5.11
N GLU A 39 5.47 -6.44 5.39
CA GLU A 39 5.84 -7.19 6.60
C GLU A 39 6.21 -6.21 7.70
N MET A 40 5.50 -6.29 8.81
CA MET A 40 5.74 -5.46 9.99
C MET A 40 6.92 -6.00 10.80
N SER A 41 7.46 -5.20 11.71
CA SER A 41 8.60 -5.62 12.55
C SER A 41 8.30 -6.79 13.50
N ASN A 42 7.02 -7.12 13.69
CA ASN A 42 6.55 -8.26 14.46
C ASN A 42 6.18 -9.47 13.60
N GLU A 43 6.64 -9.51 12.34
CA GLU A 43 6.45 -10.59 11.36
C GLU A 43 4.99 -10.78 10.91
N ASN A 44 4.05 -9.96 11.41
CA ASN A 44 2.71 -9.92 10.82
C ASN A 44 2.76 -9.27 9.45
N LEU A 45 1.89 -9.71 8.57
CA LEU A 45 1.74 -9.16 7.23
C LEU A 45 0.47 -8.34 7.13
N VAL A 46 0.57 -7.19 6.47
CA VAL A 46 -0.59 -6.38 6.08
C VAL A 46 -0.71 -6.44 4.57
N ILE A 47 -1.88 -6.84 4.08
CA ILE A 47 -2.15 -6.98 2.64
C ILE A 47 -3.40 -6.20 2.24
N SER A 48 -3.38 -5.60 1.05
CA SER A 48 -4.56 -4.99 0.43
C SER A 48 -5.26 -6.01 -0.45
N ASP A 49 -6.57 -6.18 -0.28
CA ASP A 49 -7.40 -7.02 -1.13
C ASP A 49 -8.36 -6.12 -1.92
N VAL A 50 -7.98 -5.83 -3.16
CA VAL A 50 -8.67 -4.83 -4.00
C VAL A 50 -10.08 -5.28 -4.39
N ASN A 51 -10.32 -6.58 -4.54
CA ASN A 51 -11.63 -7.10 -4.93
C ASN A 51 -12.61 -7.20 -3.77
N ASN A 52 -12.11 -7.24 -2.53
CA ASN A 52 -12.94 -7.34 -1.32
C ASN A 52 -12.97 -6.04 -0.50
N TRP A 53 -12.41 -4.96 -1.06
CA TRP A 53 -12.32 -3.61 -0.48
C TRP A 53 -11.89 -3.64 0.97
N CYS A 54 -10.78 -4.33 1.25
CA CYS A 54 -10.29 -4.44 2.61
C CYS A 54 -8.77 -4.51 2.69
N VAL A 55 -8.28 -4.21 3.88
CA VAL A 55 -6.90 -4.49 4.29
C VAL A 55 -6.97 -5.64 5.30
N LYS A 56 -6.15 -6.67 5.11
CA LYS A 56 -6.11 -7.86 5.97
C LYS A 56 -4.81 -7.89 6.75
N LEU A 57 -4.90 -8.28 8.02
CA LEU A 57 -3.77 -8.56 8.89
C LEU A 57 -3.60 -10.07 9.00
N LEU A 58 -2.41 -10.56 8.68
CA LEU A 58 -2.04 -11.96 8.74
C LEU A 58 -0.98 -12.16 9.82
N ASP A 59 -1.04 -13.30 10.51
CA ASP A 59 0.00 -13.75 11.43
C ASP A 59 1.25 -14.26 10.66
N PRO A 60 2.37 -14.56 11.34
CA PRO A 60 3.58 -15.10 10.71
C PRO A 60 3.39 -16.49 10.07
N ALA A 61 2.29 -17.18 10.41
CA ALA A 61 1.87 -18.43 9.79
C ALA A 61 0.90 -18.19 8.61
N TYR A 62 0.74 -16.93 8.18
CA TYR A 62 -0.11 -16.47 7.09
C TYR A 62 -1.62 -16.68 7.30
N ASN A 63 -2.07 -16.87 8.54
CA ASN A 63 -3.49 -16.92 8.87
C ASN A 63 -4.04 -15.50 9.00
N VAL A 64 -5.21 -15.24 8.41
CA VAL A 64 -5.89 -13.94 8.54
C VAL A 64 -6.40 -13.77 9.98
N LYS A 65 -5.82 -12.83 10.72
CA LYS A 65 -6.21 -12.47 12.10
C LYS A 65 -7.35 -11.45 12.15
N GLY A 66 -7.41 -10.59 11.14
CA GLY A 66 -8.35 -9.49 11.12
C GLY A 66 -8.39 -8.82 9.77
N GLN A 67 -9.42 -8.00 9.57
CA GLN A 67 -9.57 -7.21 8.36
C GLN A 67 -10.22 -5.88 8.70
N LEU A 68 -9.85 -4.85 7.96
CA LEU A 68 -10.47 -3.54 7.96
C LEU A 68 -11.19 -3.37 6.62
N LYS A 69 -12.51 -3.21 6.67
CA LYS A 69 -13.32 -2.92 5.49
C LYS A 69 -13.17 -1.45 5.12
N LEU A 70 -13.04 -1.20 3.82
CA LEU A 70 -12.89 0.11 3.22
C LEU A 70 -14.10 0.43 2.35
N THR A 71 -14.24 1.69 1.99
CA THR A 71 -15.32 2.17 1.11
C THR A 71 -15.03 1.92 -0.37
N THR A 72 -13.77 1.71 -0.74
CA THR A 72 -13.34 1.50 -2.13
C THR A 72 -11.99 0.76 -2.21
N TYR A 73 -11.41 0.70 -3.42
CA TYR A 73 -10.24 -0.08 -3.80
C TYR A 73 -8.94 0.35 -3.08
N PRO A 74 -8.36 -0.53 -2.23
CA PRO A 74 -6.98 -0.38 -1.79
C PRO A 74 -5.99 -0.87 -2.85
N TRP A 75 -4.91 -0.11 -3.06
CA TRP A 75 -3.86 -0.41 -4.03
C TRP A 75 -2.57 -0.86 -3.34
N SER A 76 -1.61 0.01 -3.12
CA SER A 76 -0.32 -0.32 -2.50
C SER A 76 -0.31 -0.05 -0.99
N ILE A 77 0.64 -0.70 -0.30
CA ILE A 77 0.89 -0.58 1.13
C ILE A 77 2.37 -0.27 1.34
N CYS A 78 2.68 0.63 2.28
CA CYS A 78 4.05 0.88 2.73
C CYS A 78 4.11 1.08 4.25
N GLY A 79 5.19 0.63 4.89
CA GLY A 79 5.43 0.89 6.31
C GLY A 79 5.83 2.33 6.60
N ILE A 80 5.20 2.91 7.61
CA ILE A 80 5.51 4.26 8.12
C ILE A 80 6.34 4.16 9.40
N SER A 81 5.93 3.28 10.31
CA SER A 81 6.60 3.01 11.59
C SER A 81 6.43 1.52 11.95
N PRO A 82 7.05 1.02 13.03
CA PRO A 82 6.96 -0.40 13.40
C PRO A 82 5.54 -0.97 13.48
N ASN A 83 4.56 -0.14 13.85
CA ASN A 83 3.16 -0.52 14.04
C ASN A 83 2.19 0.18 13.08
N GLU A 84 2.69 0.91 12.08
CA GLU A 84 1.88 1.76 11.21
C GLU A 84 2.22 1.53 9.74
N VAL A 85 1.18 1.44 8.92
CA VAL A 85 1.28 1.36 7.47
C VAL A 85 0.43 2.45 6.82
N ALA A 86 0.84 2.90 5.64
CA ALA A 86 0.06 3.74 4.77
C ALA A 86 -0.47 2.90 3.60
N VAL A 87 -1.72 3.14 3.21
CA VAL A 87 -2.41 2.44 2.13
C VAL A 87 -3.00 3.46 1.17
N THR A 88 -2.69 3.33 -0.12
CA THR A 88 -3.30 4.17 -1.16
C THR A 88 -4.69 3.65 -1.50
N ILE A 89 -5.68 4.53 -1.46
CA ILE A 89 -7.09 4.24 -1.73
C ILE A 89 -7.54 5.10 -2.91
N SER A 90 -7.97 4.48 -4.01
CA SER A 90 -8.44 5.23 -5.17
C SER A 90 -9.56 4.52 -5.91
N ASP A 91 -10.67 5.21 -6.17
CA ASP A 91 -11.82 4.71 -6.95
C ASP A 91 -11.75 5.04 -8.45
N CYS A 92 -10.63 5.60 -8.90
CA CYS A 92 -10.40 6.15 -10.23
C CYS A 92 -11.37 7.27 -10.66
N LYS A 93 -12.24 7.76 -9.77
CA LYS A 93 -13.26 8.78 -10.07
C LYS A 93 -13.09 10.02 -9.21
N SER A 94 -13.32 9.91 -7.91
CA SER A 94 -13.41 11.05 -7.00
C SER A 94 -12.67 10.85 -5.69
N LEU A 95 -12.53 9.61 -5.21
CA LEU A 95 -11.82 9.35 -3.96
C LEU A 95 -10.38 9.00 -4.26
N ASN A 96 -9.45 9.80 -3.75
CA ASN A 96 -8.02 9.55 -3.84
C ASN A 96 -7.39 9.92 -2.51
N GLU A 97 -7.08 8.92 -1.70
CA GLU A 97 -6.63 9.12 -0.33
C GLU A 97 -5.47 8.20 0.02
N ILE A 98 -4.71 8.60 1.05
CA ILE A 98 -3.83 7.70 1.78
C ILE A 98 -4.44 7.49 3.15
N HIS A 99 -4.70 6.23 3.50
CA HIS A 99 -5.14 5.83 4.83
C HIS A 99 -3.93 5.36 5.63
N PHE A 100 -3.71 5.97 6.80
CA PHE A 100 -2.71 5.53 7.76
C PHE A 100 -3.40 4.59 8.73
N LEU A 101 -2.93 3.35 8.75
CA LEU A 101 -3.46 2.28 9.57
C LEU A 101 -2.46 1.90 10.64
N GLN A 102 -2.94 1.77 11.87
CA GLN A 102 -2.17 1.23 12.97
C GLN A 102 -2.65 -0.20 13.27
N VAL A 103 -1.71 -1.07 13.62
CA VAL A 103 -2.05 -2.35 14.26
C VAL A 103 -2.08 -2.15 15.76
N ASP A 104 -3.26 -2.27 16.35
CA ASP A 104 -3.49 -2.21 17.78
C ASP A 104 -4.14 -3.51 18.26
N THR A 105 -3.54 -4.16 19.26
CA THR A 105 -4.01 -5.43 19.85
C THR A 105 -4.45 -6.50 18.83
N GLY A 106 -3.77 -6.57 17.67
CA GLY A 106 -4.07 -7.53 16.61
C GLY A 106 -5.22 -7.14 15.68
N LYS A 107 -5.64 -5.87 15.69
CA LYS A 107 -6.64 -5.28 14.80
C LYS A 107 -6.04 -4.13 14.00
N LEU A 108 -6.54 -3.93 12.79
CA LEU A 108 -6.24 -2.76 11.97
C LEU A 108 -7.23 -1.65 12.30
N ILE A 109 -6.71 -0.46 12.59
CA ILE A 109 -7.50 0.75 12.83
C ILE A 109 -6.99 1.87 11.94
N THR A 110 -7.89 2.66 11.34
CA THR A 110 -7.48 3.88 10.63
C THR A 110 -7.25 5.00 11.65
N ILE A 111 -6.07 5.60 11.62
CA ILE A 111 -5.69 6.67 12.55
C ILE A 111 -5.66 8.05 11.87
N LYS A 112 -5.46 8.09 10.55
CA LYS A 112 -5.42 9.33 9.77
C LYS A 112 -5.78 9.05 8.32
N HIS A 113 -6.40 10.03 7.68
CA HIS A 113 -6.60 10.08 6.24
C HIS A 113 -5.89 11.30 5.66
N MET A 114 -5.45 11.17 4.41
CA MET A 114 -4.85 12.26 3.65
C MET A 114 -5.46 12.29 2.26
N GLN A 115 -6.20 13.35 1.96
CA GLN A 115 -6.78 13.56 0.65
C GLN A 115 -5.71 13.98 -0.36
N LEU A 116 -5.76 13.39 -1.55
CA LEU A 116 -4.94 13.75 -2.70
C LEU A 116 -5.83 14.31 -3.81
N SER A 117 -5.25 15.21 -4.61
CA SER A 117 -5.90 15.82 -5.78
C SER A 117 -5.72 15.00 -7.07
N HIS A 118 -5.09 13.83 -6.99
CA HIS A 118 -4.77 12.97 -8.12
C HIS A 118 -4.93 11.50 -7.72
N ARG A 119 -5.08 10.61 -8.70
CA ARG A 119 -5.12 9.16 -8.45
C ARG A 119 -3.84 8.67 -7.79
N CYS A 120 -3.95 7.67 -6.94
CA CYS A 120 -2.81 7.09 -6.22
C CYS A 120 -2.85 5.56 -6.29
N TYR A 121 -1.71 4.97 -6.66
CA TYR A 121 -1.61 3.53 -6.88
C TYR A 121 -0.45 2.90 -6.12
N GLY A 122 0.75 3.46 -6.29
CA GLY A 122 1.96 3.04 -5.59
C GLY A 122 2.32 4.01 -4.48
N ILE A 123 2.91 3.50 -3.41
CA ILE A 123 3.45 4.32 -2.31
C ILE A 123 4.76 3.74 -1.79
N ALA A 124 5.71 4.61 -1.50
CA ALA A 124 6.94 4.30 -0.78
C ALA A 124 7.20 5.36 0.28
N HIS A 125 7.83 4.98 1.39
CA HIS A 125 8.19 5.88 2.47
C HIS A 125 9.69 5.78 2.76
N ASN A 126 10.32 6.93 3.01
CA ASN A 126 11.71 7.01 3.44
C ASN A 126 11.90 8.25 4.33
N LYS A 127 12.26 8.02 5.60
CA LYS A 127 12.68 9.07 6.55
C LYS A 127 11.72 10.28 6.64
N GLY A 128 10.40 10.03 6.67
CA GLY A 128 9.38 11.08 6.76
C GLY A 128 8.89 11.63 5.42
N ASP A 129 9.49 11.19 4.32
CA ASP A 129 9.03 11.47 2.96
C ASP A 129 8.21 10.30 2.42
N MET A 130 7.15 10.62 1.69
CA MET A 130 6.33 9.68 0.94
C MET A 130 6.43 9.95 -0.55
N PHE A 131 6.52 8.89 -1.34
CA PHE A 131 6.56 8.94 -2.80
C PHE A 131 5.35 8.19 -3.32
N VAL A 132 4.49 8.88 -4.04
CA VAL A 132 3.19 8.38 -4.48
C VAL A 132 3.14 8.43 -5.99
N THR A 133 2.72 7.33 -6.61
CA THR A 133 2.54 7.28 -8.07
C THR A 133 1.08 7.51 -8.43
N SER A 134 0.85 8.26 -9.51
CA SER A 134 -0.43 8.37 -10.20
C SER A 134 -0.39 7.60 -11.53
N ASP A 135 -1.38 7.81 -12.39
CA ASP A 135 -1.37 7.27 -13.77
C ASP A 135 -0.14 7.71 -14.57
N THR A 136 0.37 8.93 -14.32
CA THR A 136 1.38 9.57 -15.18
C THR A 136 2.52 10.21 -14.41
N ALA A 137 2.46 10.29 -13.08
CA ALA A 137 3.43 11.06 -12.31
C ALA A 137 3.94 10.31 -11.07
N LEU A 138 5.14 10.70 -10.65
CA LEU A 138 5.70 10.38 -9.34
C LEU A 138 5.73 11.67 -8.53
N LEU A 139 5.08 11.67 -7.37
CA LEU A 139 4.95 12.83 -6.51
C LEU A 139 5.59 12.57 -5.16
N HIS A 140 6.21 13.61 -4.60
CA HIS A 140 6.85 13.59 -3.30
C HIS A 140 6.01 14.40 -2.31
N TYR A 141 5.58 13.75 -1.25
CA TYR A 141 4.81 14.28 -0.14
C TYR A 141 5.61 14.15 1.17
N THR A 142 5.33 15.01 2.14
CA THR A 142 5.65 14.73 3.55
C THR A 142 4.54 13.89 4.18
N THR A 143 4.84 13.14 5.24
CA THR A 143 3.85 12.30 5.97
C THR A 143 2.70 13.10 6.61
N ASP A 144 2.90 14.40 6.83
CA ASP A 144 1.82 15.30 7.27
C ASP A 144 0.79 15.59 6.16
N GLY A 145 1.18 15.44 4.88
CA GLY A 145 0.33 15.55 3.70
C GLY A 145 0.60 16.72 2.78
N ARG A 146 1.68 17.46 3.01
CA ARG A 146 2.09 18.52 2.10
C ARG A 146 2.76 17.94 0.85
N LEU A 147 2.27 18.30 -0.33
CA LEU A 147 2.96 18.05 -1.60
C LEU A 147 4.24 18.90 -1.63
N VAL A 148 5.39 18.24 -1.70
CA VAL A 148 6.70 18.89 -1.80
C VAL A 148 7.01 19.22 -3.26
N LYS A 149 6.91 18.23 -4.14
CA LYS A 149 7.13 18.40 -5.59
C LYS A 149 6.63 17.21 -6.40
N LYS A 150 6.38 17.47 -7.68
CA LYS A 150 6.25 16.43 -8.72
C LYS A 150 7.66 16.06 -9.20
N LEU A 151 8.10 14.83 -8.94
CA LEU A 151 9.44 14.34 -9.31
C LEU A 151 9.54 13.98 -10.78
N TYR A 152 8.48 13.38 -11.31
CA TYR A 152 8.38 12.95 -12.70
C TYR A 152 6.95 13.10 -13.18
N GLU A 153 6.78 13.39 -14.47
CA GLU A 153 5.50 13.39 -15.16
C GLU A 153 5.71 12.94 -16.60
N ASP A 154 5.07 11.84 -16.96
CA ASP A 154 4.89 11.47 -18.35
C ASP A 154 3.82 12.37 -18.97
N LYS A 155 4.24 13.20 -19.93
CA LYS A 155 3.36 14.07 -20.71
C LYS A 155 3.07 13.50 -22.10
N SER A 156 3.69 12.37 -22.46
CA SER A 156 3.46 11.69 -23.73
C SER A 156 2.11 10.97 -23.77
N SER A 157 1.59 10.62 -22.59
CA SER A 157 0.27 10.01 -22.45
C SER A 157 -0.83 11.06 -22.59
N PHE A 158 -1.43 11.13 -23.78
CA PHE A 158 -2.79 11.66 -23.96
C PHE A 158 -3.79 10.68 -23.35
N PHE A 159 -3.91 10.64 -22.02
CA PHE A 159 -5.14 10.15 -21.42
C PHE A 159 -6.18 11.26 -21.57
N SER A 160 -7.03 11.13 -22.58
CA SER A 160 -8.20 11.98 -22.78
C SER A 160 -9.17 11.81 -21.60
N GLY A 161 -8.97 12.61 -20.56
CA GLY A 161 -9.86 12.76 -19.44
C GLY A 161 -9.75 14.19 -18.94
N ASN A 162 -10.54 15.09 -19.55
CA ASN A 162 -10.64 16.48 -19.14
C ASN A 162 -10.94 16.57 -17.64
N ALA A 163 -10.02 17.13 -16.87
CA ALA A 163 -10.34 17.90 -15.68
C ALA A 163 -9.44 19.14 -15.72
N ALA A 164 -10.02 20.23 -16.21
CA ALA A 164 -9.46 21.56 -16.08
C ALA A 164 -9.31 21.90 -14.59
N ILE A 165 -8.30 22.72 -14.33
CA ILE A 165 -7.90 23.33 -13.06
C ILE A 165 -9.11 24.02 -12.39
#